data_AF-A0A7C1HI65-F1
#
_entry.id   AF-A0A7C1HI65-F1
#
_cell.length_a   1.000
_cell.length_b   1.000
_cell.length_c   1.000
_cell.angle_alpha   90.00
_cell.angle_beta   90.00
_cell.angle_gamma   90.00
#
_symmetry.space_group_name_H-M   'P 1'
#
loop_
_entity.id
_entity.type
_entity.pdbx_description
1 polymer ?
#
loop_
_entity_poly.entity_id
_entity_poly.type
_entity_poly.pdbx_seq_one_letter_code
_entity_poly.pdbx_strand_id
1 'polypeptide(L)' 'MIGESAKHIPKAIRKQYPDIPWEDMAGMRDKLIHDYFGVNLEVVWRTVKEDLPPLLKAVRNVPSTIKIRQK' A
#
# COMPACT_ATOMS: atom_id res chain seq x y z
N MET A 1 8.54 0.54 4.41
CA MET A 1 8.57 -0.62 3.48
C MET A 1 7.30 -0.74 2.64
N ILE A 2 6.10 -0.97 3.20
CA ILE A 2 4.86 -1.21 2.40
C ILE A 2 4.49 -0.04 1.45
N GLY A 3 4.26 1.17 1.98
CA GLY A 3 3.88 2.32 1.16
C GLY A 3 4.95 2.78 0.17
N GLU A 4 6.23 2.59 0.51
CA GLU A 4 7.36 2.84 -0.39
C GLU A 4 7.34 1.85 -1.57
N SER A 5 7.18 0.57 -1.29
CA SER A 5 7.06 -0.46 -2.32
C SER A 5 5.85 -0.23 -3.23
N ALA A 6 4.73 0.23 -2.68
CA ALA A 6 3.53 0.60 -3.44
C ALA A 6 3.82 1.63 -4.54
N LYS A 7 4.63 2.65 -4.23
CA LYS A 7 5.04 3.70 -5.18
C LYS A 7 5.87 3.16 -6.34
N HIS A 8 6.61 2.08 -6.14
CA HIS A 8 7.45 1.47 -7.17
C HIS A 8 6.74 0.42 -8.03
N ILE A 9 5.50 0.04 -7.69
CA ILE A 9 4.71 -0.85 -8.54
C ILE A 9 4.34 -0.12 -9.85
N PRO A 10 4.63 -0.68 -11.04
CA PRO A 10 4.30 -0.05 -12.31
C PRO A 10 2.79 0.19 -12.47
N LYS A 11 2.40 1.30 -13.09
CA LYS A 11 0.98 1.64 -13.36
C LYS A 11 0.21 0.52 -14.07
N ALA A 12 0.86 -0.21 -14.99
CA ALA A 12 0.25 -1.32 -15.71
C ALA A 12 -0.18 -2.46 -14.76
N ILE A 13 0.59 -2.71 -13.70
CA ILE A 13 0.25 -3.72 -12.69
C ILE A 13 -0.85 -3.20 -11.78
N ARG A 14 -0.78 -1.93 -11.35
CA ARG A 14 -1.84 -1.33 -10.54
C ARG A 14 -3.21 -1.40 -11.21
N LYS A 15 -3.24 -1.19 -12.54
CA LYS A 15 -4.46 -1.33 -13.35
C LYS A 15 -4.99 -2.76 -13.45
N GLN A 16 -4.12 -3.77 -13.36
CA GLN A 16 -4.53 -5.18 -13.38
C GLN A 16 -5.09 -5.65 -12.03
N TYR A 17 -4.69 -5.00 -10.93
CA TYR A 17 -5.13 -5.31 -9.58
C TYR A 17 -5.75 -4.07 -8.91
N PRO A 18 -6.91 -3.58 -9.39
CA PRO A 18 -7.53 -2.37 -8.88
C PRO A 18 -8.08 -2.53 -7.47
N ASP A 19 -8.35 -3.75 -7.01
CA ASP A 19 -8.82 -4.04 -5.65
C ASP A 19 -7.73 -3.82 -4.57
N ILE A 20 -6.48 -3.64 -5.00
CA ILE A 20 -5.38 -3.29 -4.10
C ILE A 20 -5.29 -1.76 -4.05
N PRO A 21 -5.41 -1.12 -2.86
CA PRO A 21 -5.41 0.33 -2.68
C PRO A 21 -3.98 0.90 -2.74
N TRP A 22 -3.35 0.85 -3.92
CA TRP A 22 -1.96 1.25 -4.13
C TRP A 22 -1.66 2.70 -3.72
N GLU A 23 -2.60 3.61 -4.02
CA GLU A 23 -2.45 5.04 -3.74
C GLU A 23 -2.62 5.34 -2.27
N ASP A 24 -3.58 4.70 -1.58
CA ASP A 24 -3.77 4.86 -0.14
C ASP A 24 -2.56 4.34 0.64
N MET A 25 -1.96 3.22 0.21
CA MET A 25 -0.73 2.70 0.81
C MET A 25 0.43 3.69 0.67
N ALA A 26 0.59 4.30 -0.51
CA ALA A 26 1.61 5.30 -0.76
C ALA A 26 1.36 6.60 0.03
N GLY A 27 0.11 7.08 0.04
CA GLY A 27 -0.31 8.30 0.73
C GLY A 27 -0.25 8.18 2.24
N MET A 28 -0.60 7.02 2.82
CA MET A 28 -0.46 6.76 4.25
C MET A 28 1.01 6.86 4.67
N ARG A 29 1.94 6.30 3.89
CA ARG A 29 3.38 6.47 4.15
C ARG A 29 3.78 7.94 4.14
N ASP A 30 3.35 8.70 3.13
CA ASP A 30 3.70 10.11 3.01
C ASP A 30 3.22 10.91 4.22
N LYS A 31 1.96 10.72 4.65
CA LYS A 31 1.42 11.37 5.85
C LYS A 31 2.18 10.97 7.11
N LEU A 32 2.46 9.68 7.29
CA LEU A 32 3.16 9.19 8.49
C LEU A 32 4.58 9.75 8.62
N ILE A 33 5.27 10.05 7.52
CA ILE A 33 6.65 10.55 7.56
C ILE A 33 6.77 12.08 7.47
N HIS A 34 5.82 12.77 6.81
CA HIS A 34 5.90 14.21 6.58
C HIS A 34 4.99 15.02 7.52
N ASP A 35 3.86 14.45 7.94
CA ASP A 35 2.82 15.13 8.71
C ASP A 35 2.49 14.37 10.00
N TYR A 36 3.50 13.77 10.64
CA TYR A 36 3.31 12.86 11.78
C TYR A 36 2.54 13.49 12.95
N PHE A 37 2.64 14.81 13.16
CA PHE A 37 1.85 15.53 14.16
C PHE A 37 0.34 15.55 13.89
N GLY A 38 -0.07 15.41 12.62
CA GLY A 38 -1.47 15.36 12.19
C GLY A 38 -2.02 13.93 12.06
N VAL A 39 -1.25 12.92 12.45
CA VAL A 39 -1.66 11.52 12.33
C VAL A 39 -2.69 11.18 13.40
N ASN A 40 -3.86 10.75 12.93
CA ASN A 40 -4.85 10.15 13.81
C ASN A 40 -4.48 8.69 14.08
N LEU A 41 -4.07 8.39 15.32
CA LEU A 41 -3.65 7.04 15.74
C LEU A 41 -4.81 6.03 15.71
N GLU A 42 -6.05 6.46 15.89
CA GLU A 42 -7.22 5.58 15.75
C GLU A 42 -7.33 5.08 14.30
N VAL A 43 -7.14 5.96 13.32
CA VAL A 43 -7.13 5.58 11.89
C VAL A 43 -6.00 4.59 11.62
N VAL A 44 -4.79 4.84 12.13
CA VAL A 44 -3.67 3.91 11.95
C VAL A 44 -3.98 2.54 12.57
N TRP A 45 -4.54 2.52 13.78
CA TRP A 45 -4.91 1.29 14.47
C TRP A 45 -5.96 0.50 13.69
N ARG A 46 -7.01 1.18 13.22
CA ARG A 46 -8.05 0.58 12.37
C ARG A 46 -7.46 0.03 11.08
N THR A 47 -6.57 0.76 10.41
CA THR A 47 -5.92 0.25 9.20
C THR A 47 -5.10 -1.02 9.46
N VAL A 48 -4.40 -1.10 10.59
CA VAL A 48 -3.68 -2.33 10.95
C VAL A 48 -4.63 -3.50 11.23
N LYS A 49 -5.79 -3.25 11.87
CA LYS A 49 -6.72 -4.30 12.30
C LYS A 49 -7.74 -4.72 11.24
N GLU A 50 -8.23 -3.77 10.45
CA GLU A 50 -9.37 -3.92 9.55
C GLU A 50 -8.91 -3.99 8.08
N ASP A 51 -8.03 -3.08 7.65
CA ASP A 51 -7.66 -2.94 6.24
C ASP A 51 -6.49 -3.85 5.84
N LEU A 52 -5.52 -4.05 6.74
CA LEU A 52 -4.32 -4.84 6.45
C LEU A 52 -4.61 -6.33 6.21
N PRO A 53 -5.50 -7.02 6.96
CA PRO A 53 -5.81 -8.42 6.71
C PRO A 53 -6.40 -8.72 5.32
N PRO A 54 -7.44 -8.02 4.82
CA PRO A 54 -7.94 -8.23 3.46
C PRO A 54 -6.90 -7.81 2.40
N LEU A 55 -6.13 -6.74 2.65
CA LEU A 55 -5.03 -6.33 1.77
C LEU A 55 -4.01 -7.46 1.57
N LEU A 56 -3.59 -8.13 2.64
CA LEU A 56 -2.66 -9.26 2.57
C LEU A 56 -3.22 -10.42 1.71
N LYS A 57 -4.54 -10.67 1.77
CA LYS A 57 -5.19 -11.67 0.93
C LYS A 57 -5.16 -11.26 -0.54
N ALA A 58 -5.47 -10.00 -0.84
CA ALA A 58 -5.46 -9.47 -2.21
C ALA A 58 -4.04 -9.53 -2.82
N VAL A 59 -3.02 -9.12 -2.07
CA VAL A 59 -1.62 -9.14 -2.52
C VAL A 59 -1.10 -10.56 -2.77
N ARG A 60 -1.54 -11.56 -2.00
CA ARG A 60 -1.15 -12.97 -2.22
C ARG A 60 -1.63 -13.54 -3.56
N ASN A 61 -2.69 -12.97 -4.14
CA ASN A 61 -3.19 -13.38 -5.45
C ASN A 61 -2.39 -12.77 -6.60
N VAL A 62 -1.47 -11.84 -6.31
CA VAL A 62 -0.58 -11.24 -7.30
C VAL A 62 0.58 -12.20 -7.59
N PRO A 63 0.79 -12.63 -8.84
CA PRO A 63 1.87 -13.54 -9.20
C PRO A 63 3.25 -12.97 -8.83
N SER A 64 4.11 -13.81 -8.25
CA SER A 64 5.48 -13.45 -7.86
C SER A 64 6.40 -13.14 -9.05
N THR A 65 5.99 -13.44 -10.28
CA THR A 65 6.77 -13.24 -11.52
C THR A 65 6.71 -11.80 -12.05
N ILE A 66 5.94 -10.91 -11.41
CA ILE A 66 5.86 -9.52 -11.81
C ILE A 66 7.23 -8.87 -11.59
N LYS A 67 7.93 -8.58 -12.70
CA LYS A 67 9.20 -7.86 -12.68
C LYS A 67 8.96 -6.41 -12.29
N ILE A 68 9.11 -6.11 -11.01
CA ILE A 68 9.21 -4.73 -10.52
C ILE A 68 10.56 -4.21 -11.00
N ARG A 69 10.57 -3.28 -11.96
CA ARG A 69 11.80 -2.57 -12.34
C ARG A 69 12.23 -1.72 -11.14
N GLN A 70 13.23 -2.19 -10.40
CA GLN A 70 13.94 -1.32 -9.47
C GLN A 70 14.80 -0.37 -10.30
N LYS A 71 14.62 0.93 -10.08
CA LYS A 71 15.52 1.96 -10.61
C LYS A 71 16.49 2.33 -9.51
#